data_AF-A0AAN5HYN5-F1
#
_entry.id   AF-A0AAN5HYN5-F1
#
_cell.length_a   1.000
_cell.length_b   1.000
_cell.length_c   1.000
_cell.angle_alpha   90.00
_cell.angle_beta   90.00
_cell.angle_gamma   90.00
#
_symmetry.space_group_name_H-M   'P 1'
#
loop_
_entity.id
_entity.type
_entity.pdbx_description
1 polymer ?
#
loop_
_entity_poly.entity_id
_entity_poly.type
_entity_poly.pdbx_seq_one_letter_code
_entity_poly.pdbx_strand_id
1 'polypeptide(L)'
;MFLYILLGFLTLLGYALMKYYQFTAKYPKGPFPLPFIGNAHQFDFKHQWKSLQKLGSEQNGFYTLFSPIPFVQITDFEIIKEAFIDKGDDFVGRPDNEIIQEAFTFAPNAGVINSNGESWRENRRAAISIMRDFGMGKNLMEEQVRASVAEYIAHLDSIVDKEHADLRWPIQVMIANVINEVLFGYRYKYDDCKPLMDYVNGFSKMMEEMTDSIGLIDGRVRLSPD
;
A
#
# COMPACT_ATOMS: atom_id res chain seq x y z
N MET A 1 51.24 -11.65 3.52
CA MET A 1 50.29 -10.61 3.08
C MET A 1 48.88 -11.17 2.93
N PHE A 2 48.64 -12.13 2.03
CA PHE A 2 47.31 -12.74 1.83
C PHE A 2 46.67 -13.34 3.10
N LEU A 3 47.44 -14.05 3.94
CA LEU A 3 46.90 -14.63 5.18
C LEU A 3 46.38 -13.57 6.16
N TYR A 4 47.06 -12.44 6.28
CA TYR A 4 46.65 -11.33 7.16
C TYR A 4 45.42 -10.60 6.62
N ILE A 5 45.34 -10.44 5.29
CA ILE A 5 44.14 -9.88 4.64
C ILE A 5 42.94 -10.80 4.85
N LEU A 6 43.13 -12.12 4.66
CA LEU A 6 42.08 -13.11 4.89
C LEU A 6 41.62 -13.12 6.35
N LEU A 7 42.56 -13.09 7.30
CA LEU A 7 42.26 -13.02 8.73
C LEU A 7 41.49 -11.75 9.08
N GLY A 8 41.91 -10.60 8.56
CA GLY A 8 41.22 -9.31 8.74
C GLY A 8 39.81 -9.30 8.14
N PHE A 9 39.62 -9.95 6.98
CA PHE A 9 38.29 -10.09 6.38
C PHE A 9 37.38 -11.00 7.21
N LEU A 10 37.89 -12.14 7.68
CA LEU A 10 37.12 -13.07 8.52
C LEU A 10 36.74 -12.47 9.87
N THR A 11 37.61 -11.69 10.50
CA THR A 11 37.29 -10.99 11.75
C THR A 11 36.24 -9.90 11.53
N LEU A 12 36.34 -9.13 10.44
CA LEU A 12 35.36 -8.12 10.08
C LEU A 12 34.00 -8.74 9.74
N LEU A 13 33.99 -9.87 9.00
CA LEU A 13 32.78 -10.62 8.71
C LEU A 13 32.14 -11.18 9.99
N GLY A 14 32.94 -11.79 10.88
CA GLY A 14 32.45 -12.29 12.17
C GLY A 14 31.86 -11.18 13.05
N TYR A 15 32.51 -10.03 13.11
CA TYR A 15 32.00 -8.85 13.80
C TYR A 15 30.70 -8.33 13.19
N ALA A 16 30.62 -8.25 11.86
CA ALA A 16 29.42 -7.83 11.15
C ALA A 16 28.24 -8.79 11.40
N LEU A 17 28.48 -10.10 11.34
CA LEU A 17 27.46 -11.12 11.64
C LEU A 17 26.99 -11.03 13.09
N MET A 18 27.92 -10.87 14.03
CA MET A 18 27.59 -10.69 15.45
C MET A 18 26.69 -9.45 15.65
N LYS A 19 27.06 -8.31 15.05
CA LYS A 19 26.25 -7.09 15.11
C LYS A 19 24.88 -7.26 14.47
N TYR A 20 24.80 -7.94 13.33
CA TYR A 20 23.55 -8.26 12.65
C TYR A 20 22.61 -9.06 13.56
N TYR A 21 23.08 -10.19 14.12
CA TYR A 21 22.23 -11.02 14.97
C TYR A 21 21.93 -10.40 16.34
N GLN A 22 22.80 -9.54 16.86
CA GLN A 22 22.48 -8.70 18.03
C GLN A 22 21.37 -7.70 17.74
N PHE A 23 21.31 -7.15 16.52
CA PHE A 23 20.24 -6.27 16.10
C PHE A 23 18.92 -7.04 15.93
N THR A 24 18.93 -8.20 15.26
CA THR A 24 17.71 -8.97 15.03
C THR A 24 17.10 -9.53 16.33
N ALA A 25 17.94 -9.87 17.31
CA ALA A 25 17.50 -10.37 18.62
C ALA A 25 16.71 -9.36 19.48
N LYS A 26 16.70 -8.07 19.11
CA LYS A 26 15.92 -7.04 19.83
C LYS A 26 14.42 -7.08 19.50
N TYR A 27 14.05 -7.76 18.42
CA TYR A 27 12.69 -7.79 17.91
C TYR A 27 11.98 -9.11 18.27
N PRO A 28 10.65 -9.16 18.17
CA PRO A 28 9.91 -10.42 18.27
C PRO A 28 10.50 -11.51 17.40
N LYS A 29 10.45 -12.75 17.91
CA LYS A 29 10.93 -13.92 17.15
C LYS A 29 10.11 -14.08 15.86
N GLY A 30 10.77 -14.56 14.82
CA GLY A 30 10.17 -14.83 13.53
C GLY A 30 11.05 -15.77 12.70
N PRO A 31 10.77 -15.91 11.40
CA PRO A 31 11.55 -16.73 10.50
C PRO A 31 13.03 -16.30 10.50
N PHE A 32 13.94 -17.27 10.51
CA PHE A 32 15.37 -17.00 10.63
C PHE A 32 15.87 -16.10 9.47
N PRO A 33 16.41 -14.91 9.75
CA PRO A 33 16.84 -13.99 8.71
C PRO A 33 18.29 -14.28 8.30
N LEU A 34 18.56 -14.31 6.99
CA LEU A 34 19.91 -14.45 6.48
C LEU A 34 20.65 -13.11 6.51
N PRO A 35 21.98 -13.09 6.72
CA PRO A 35 22.76 -11.85 6.65
C PRO A 35 22.56 -11.14 5.30
N PHE A 36 22.49 -9.81 5.33
CA PHE A 36 22.30 -8.90 4.18
C PHE A 36 20.92 -8.96 3.49
N ILE A 37 20.41 -10.16 3.16
CA ILE A 37 19.14 -10.33 2.42
C ILE A 37 17.92 -10.55 3.34
N GLY A 38 18.15 -10.85 4.62
CA GLY A 38 17.10 -11.14 5.58
C GLY A 38 16.22 -12.32 5.15
N ASN A 39 14.92 -12.11 5.17
CA ASN A 39 13.88 -13.07 4.80
C ASN A 39 13.44 -12.93 3.33
N ALA A 40 14.07 -12.08 2.51
CA ALA A 40 13.66 -11.86 1.11
C ALA A 40 13.56 -13.18 0.31
N HIS A 41 14.46 -14.13 0.56
CA HIS A 41 14.47 -15.46 -0.06
C HIS A 41 13.21 -16.33 0.22
N GLN A 42 12.39 -15.95 1.18
CA GLN A 42 11.15 -16.64 1.57
C GLN A 42 9.89 -15.99 0.94
N PHE A 43 10.06 -14.89 0.21
CA PHE A 43 8.97 -14.13 -0.39
C PHE A 43 8.76 -14.43 -1.86
N ASP A 44 7.51 -14.65 -2.22
CA ASP A 44 7.03 -14.37 -3.57
C ASP A 44 6.65 -12.89 -3.62
N PHE A 45 7.52 -12.06 -4.21
CA PHE A 45 7.29 -10.61 -4.31
C PHE A 45 6.06 -10.25 -5.15
N LYS A 46 5.56 -11.16 -6.01
CA LYS A 46 4.34 -10.96 -6.80
C LYS A 46 3.09 -11.33 -6.00
N HIS A 47 3.18 -12.35 -5.14
CA HIS A 47 2.08 -12.82 -4.28
C HIS A 47 2.42 -12.73 -2.80
N GLN A 48 2.89 -11.55 -2.35
CA GLN A 48 3.42 -11.34 -0.99
C GLN A 48 2.46 -11.80 0.09
N TRP A 49 1.16 -11.57 -0.10
CA TRP A 49 0.12 -11.97 0.85
C TRP A 49 0.10 -13.48 1.12
N LYS A 50 0.45 -14.34 0.14
CA LYS A 50 0.53 -15.80 0.34
C LYS A 50 1.72 -16.17 1.22
N SER A 51 2.88 -15.58 0.96
CA SER A 51 4.07 -15.77 1.80
C SER A 51 3.82 -15.28 3.22
N LEU A 52 3.20 -14.11 3.39
CA LEU A 52 2.83 -13.57 4.69
C LEU A 52 1.84 -14.48 5.43
N GLN A 53 0.79 -14.94 4.75
CA GLN A 53 -0.20 -15.83 5.35
C GLN A 53 0.42 -17.15 5.81
N LYS A 54 1.26 -17.77 4.96
CA LYS A 54 1.95 -19.01 5.31
C LYS A 54 2.85 -18.82 6.53
N LEU A 55 3.73 -17.81 6.48
CA LEU A 55 4.65 -17.53 7.57
C LEU A 55 3.89 -17.21 8.86
N GLY A 56 2.83 -16.40 8.77
CA GLY A 56 2.00 -16.02 9.91
C GLY A 56 1.25 -17.18 10.56
N SER A 57 0.84 -18.20 9.79
CA SER A 57 0.17 -19.39 10.33
C SER A 57 1.05 -20.25 11.24
N GLU A 58 2.37 -20.10 11.13
CA GLU A 58 3.35 -20.83 11.94
C GLU A 58 3.75 -20.06 13.22
N GLN A 59 3.21 -18.86 13.44
CA GLN A 59 3.63 -17.94 14.52
C GLN A 59 2.50 -17.67 15.52
N ASN A 60 2.89 -17.29 16.74
CA ASN A 60 1.96 -17.00 17.83
C ASN A 60 1.45 -15.55 17.78
N GLY A 61 0.78 -15.19 16.69
CA GLY A 61 0.02 -13.93 16.56
C GLY A 61 0.82 -12.68 16.16
N PHE A 62 2.15 -12.69 16.27
CA PHE A 62 3.03 -11.69 15.66
C PHE A 62 4.43 -12.24 15.45
N TYR A 63 5.17 -11.67 14.49
CA TYR A 63 6.53 -12.06 14.18
C TYR A 63 7.29 -10.95 13.44
N THR A 64 8.62 -11.02 13.45
CA THR A 64 9.46 -10.07 12.70
C THR A 64 9.95 -10.68 11.40
N LEU A 65 9.86 -9.90 10.33
CA LEU A 65 10.49 -10.14 9.05
C LEU A 65 11.60 -9.12 8.83
N PHE A 66 12.75 -9.57 8.37
CA PHE A 66 13.86 -8.68 8.01
C PHE A 66 13.93 -8.58 6.49
N SER A 67 13.77 -7.38 5.94
CA SER A 67 14.02 -7.11 4.51
C SER A 67 14.66 -5.74 4.38
N PRO A 68 15.99 -5.74 4.27
CA PRO A 68 16.98 -4.88 4.97
C PRO A 68 16.63 -4.27 6.34
N ILE A 69 15.38 -3.84 6.55
CA ILE A 69 14.83 -3.28 7.78
C ILE A 69 13.83 -4.25 8.43
N PRO A 70 13.57 -4.14 9.76
CA PRO A 70 12.63 -5.00 10.47
C PRO A 70 11.18 -4.57 10.22
N PHE A 71 10.34 -5.54 9.85
CA PHE A 71 8.88 -5.41 9.72
C PHE A 71 8.22 -6.35 10.73
N VAL A 72 7.55 -5.79 11.73
CA VAL A 72 6.77 -6.57 12.69
C VAL A 72 5.37 -6.78 12.12
N GLN A 73 5.04 -8.03 11.82
CA GLN A 73 3.72 -8.43 11.34
C GLN A 73 2.87 -8.88 12.52
N ILE A 74 1.63 -8.39 12.57
CA ILE A 74 0.62 -8.81 13.53
C ILE A 74 -0.43 -9.63 12.78
N THR A 75 -0.69 -10.85 13.23
CA THR A 75 -1.58 -11.81 12.58
C THR A 75 -2.76 -12.25 13.45
N ASP A 76 -2.72 -11.97 14.75
CA ASP A 76 -3.81 -12.26 15.67
C ASP A 76 -4.76 -11.07 15.85
N PHE A 77 -6.06 -11.33 15.88
CA PHE A 77 -7.08 -10.30 15.96
C PHE A 77 -7.03 -9.52 17.29
N GLU A 78 -6.84 -10.18 18.43
CA GLU A 78 -6.81 -9.50 19.72
C GLU A 78 -5.59 -8.58 19.82
N ILE A 79 -4.47 -9.00 19.25
CA ILE A 79 -3.25 -8.18 19.18
C ILE A 79 -3.42 -6.99 18.23
N ILE A 80 -4.07 -7.19 17.07
CA ILE A 80 -4.43 -6.09 16.15
C ILE A 80 -5.31 -5.08 16.88
N LYS A 81 -6.32 -5.55 17.61
CA LYS A 81 -7.22 -4.70 18.38
C LYS A 81 -6.46 -3.92 19.46
N GLU A 82 -5.62 -4.59 20.25
CA GLU A 82 -4.79 -3.93 21.26
C GLU A 82 -3.89 -2.85 20.63
N ALA A 83 -3.23 -3.17 19.51
CA ALA A 83 -2.30 -2.26 18.84
C ALA A 83 -3.01 -1.02 18.25
N PHE A 84 -4.08 -1.22 17.49
CA PHE A 84 -4.71 -0.14 16.72
C PHE A 84 -5.85 0.57 17.45
N ILE A 85 -6.39 0.01 18.54
CA ILE A 85 -7.45 0.63 19.35
C ILE A 85 -6.90 1.05 20.71
N ASP A 86 -6.47 0.09 21.54
CA ASP A 86 -6.11 0.37 22.93
C ASP A 86 -4.81 1.18 23.03
N LYS A 87 -3.86 0.93 22.13
CA LYS A 87 -2.57 1.64 21.99
C LYS A 87 -2.48 2.44 20.69
N GLY A 88 -3.61 2.88 20.15
CA GLY A 88 -3.68 3.51 18.82
C GLY A 88 -2.71 4.68 18.61
N ASP A 89 -2.41 5.46 19.65
CA ASP A 89 -1.43 6.57 19.57
C ASP A 89 0.01 6.09 19.34
N ASP A 90 0.38 4.90 19.82
CA ASP A 90 1.70 4.30 19.60
C ASP A 90 1.86 3.74 18.17
N PHE A 91 0.75 3.34 17.54
CA PHE A 91 0.69 2.72 16.21
C PHE A 91 0.18 3.67 15.12
N VAL A 92 0.10 4.98 15.40
CA VAL A 92 -0.36 5.99 14.44
C VAL A 92 0.72 6.42 13.44
N GLY A 93 1.95 5.91 13.52
CA GLY A 93 3.03 6.28 12.61
C GLY A 93 2.86 5.71 11.21
N ARG A 94 3.27 6.44 10.17
CA ARG A 94 3.45 5.95 8.80
C ARG A 94 4.93 5.77 8.49
N PRO A 95 5.33 4.71 7.77
CA PRO A 95 6.73 4.54 7.36
C PRO A 95 7.22 5.77 6.61
N ASP A 96 8.36 6.32 7.04
CA ASP A 96 9.01 7.41 6.32
C ASP A 96 9.68 6.83 5.08
N ASN A 97 9.04 7.02 3.93
CA ASN A 97 9.52 6.51 2.66
C ASN A 97 9.57 7.68 1.67
N GLU A 98 10.77 8.22 1.47
CA GLU A 98 11.03 9.36 0.58
C GLU A 98 10.53 9.10 -0.84
N ILE A 99 10.68 7.87 -1.36
CA ILE A 99 10.22 7.49 -2.70
C ILE A 99 8.69 7.61 -2.79
N ILE A 100 7.96 7.13 -1.78
CA ILE A 100 6.49 7.26 -1.74
C ILE A 100 6.09 8.73 -1.59
N GLN A 101 6.80 9.51 -0.78
CA GLN A 101 6.49 10.93 -0.60
C GLN A 101 6.74 11.74 -1.88
N GLU A 102 7.82 11.47 -2.60
CA GLU A 102 8.14 12.12 -3.86
C GLU A 102 7.14 11.72 -4.96
N ALA A 103 6.81 10.43 -5.06
CA ALA A 103 5.91 9.93 -6.10
C ALA A 103 4.44 10.33 -5.92
N PHE A 104 3.93 10.37 -4.68
CA PHE A 104 2.49 10.53 -4.42
C PHE A 104 2.10 11.87 -3.80
N THR A 105 2.99 12.55 -3.09
CA THR A 105 2.64 13.77 -2.35
C THR A 105 3.29 15.04 -2.89
N PHE A 106 4.29 14.93 -3.77
CA PHE A 106 5.01 16.06 -4.40
C PHE A 106 5.62 17.08 -3.40
N ALA A 107 5.61 16.74 -2.10
CA ALA A 107 6.13 17.51 -1.00
C ALA A 107 6.35 16.56 0.20
N PRO A 108 7.39 16.80 1.02
CA PRO A 108 7.64 15.97 2.19
C PRO A 108 6.53 16.15 3.23
N ASN A 109 6.14 15.07 3.90
CA ASN A 109 5.19 15.06 5.03
C ASN A 109 3.84 15.76 4.75
N ALA A 110 3.32 15.63 3.52
CA ALA A 110 2.10 16.31 3.07
C ALA A 110 0.88 15.38 2.96
N GLY A 111 -0.32 15.97 2.93
CA GLY A 111 -1.59 15.26 2.77
C GLY A 111 -2.04 14.51 4.04
N VAL A 112 -2.94 13.54 3.87
CA VAL A 112 -3.52 12.75 4.98
C VAL A 112 -3.01 11.30 5.02
N ILE A 113 -2.65 10.73 3.86
CA ILE A 113 -2.30 9.31 3.74
C ILE A 113 -0.84 9.05 4.15
N ASN A 114 0.08 9.95 3.78
CA ASN A 114 1.53 9.76 3.91
C ASN A 114 2.21 10.75 4.88
N SER A 115 1.45 11.53 5.65
CA SER A 115 1.99 12.47 6.64
C SER A 115 1.99 11.89 8.06
N ASN A 116 2.80 12.49 8.92
CA ASN A 116 2.97 12.15 10.33
C ASN A 116 2.88 13.39 11.24
N GLY A 117 2.69 13.16 12.54
CA GLY A 117 2.78 14.20 13.57
C GLY A 117 1.67 15.25 13.45
N GLU A 118 2.03 16.51 13.71
CA GLU A 118 1.10 17.64 13.70
C GLU A 118 0.51 17.91 12.31
N SER A 119 1.33 17.85 11.25
CA SER A 119 0.89 17.97 9.85
C SER A 119 -0.26 16.99 9.54
N TRP A 120 -0.11 15.72 9.93
CA TRP A 120 -1.17 14.73 9.76
C TRP A 120 -2.43 15.08 10.57
N ARG A 121 -2.28 15.48 11.84
CA ARG A 121 -3.41 15.82 12.71
C ARG A 121 -4.22 16.99 12.16
N GLU A 122 -3.55 18.04 11.69
CA GLU A 122 -4.17 19.23 11.11
C GLU A 122 -4.86 18.90 9.78
N ASN A 123 -4.15 18.27 8.84
CA ASN A 123 -4.69 17.88 7.53
C ASN A 123 -5.89 16.95 7.68
N ARG A 124 -5.81 15.94 8.57
CA ARG A 124 -6.93 15.03 8.85
C ARG A 124 -8.13 15.77 9.43
N ARG A 125 -7.92 16.65 10.40
CA ARG A 125 -9.01 17.42 11.03
C ARG A 125 -9.68 18.33 10.01
N ALA A 126 -8.90 19.05 9.22
CA ALA A 126 -9.39 19.93 8.16
C ALA A 126 -10.18 19.14 7.11
N ALA A 127 -9.62 18.04 6.58
CA ALA A 127 -10.28 17.21 5.58
C ALA A 127 -11.62 16.62 6.08
N ILE A 128 -11.66 16.11 7.31
CA ILE A 128 -12.91 15.59 7.90
C ILE A 128 -13.93 16.71 8.08
N SER A 129 -13.52 17.91 8.51
CA SER A 129 -14.41 19.06 8.64
C SER A 129 -15.02 19.45 7.30
N ILE A 130 -14.16 19.67 6.30
CA ILE A 130 -14.56 20.05 4.94
C ILE A 130 -15.54 19.02 4.35
N MET A 131 -15.23 17.73 4.48
CA MET A 131 -16.11 16.69 3.95
C MET A 131 -17.47 16.63 4.68
N ARG A 132 -17.53 16.91 5.98
CA ARG A 132 -18.82 17.03 6.71
C ARG A 132 -19.62 18.25 6.26
N ASP A 133 -18.95 19.33 5.92
CA ASP A 133 -19.57 20.54 5.36
C ASP A 133 -20.13 20.27 3.96
N PHE A 134 -19.42 19.47 3.14
CA PHE A 134 -19.92 18.95 1.85
C PHE A 134 -20.94 17.82 1.97
N GLY A 135 -21.41 17.49 3.18
CA GLY A 135 -22.54 16.59 3.36
C GLY A 135 -22.18 15.13 3.67
N MET A 136 -20.90 14.80 3.93
CA MET A 136 -20.54 13.47 4.42
C MET A 136 -21.32 13.15 5.72
N GLY A 137 -22.10 12.08 5.69
CA GLY A 137 -22.98 11.68 6.80
C GLY A 137 -24.31 12.45 6.87
N LYS A 138 -24.69 13.18 5.82
CA LYS A 138 -25.97 13.88 5.67
C LYS A 138 -26.67 13.44 4.38
N ASN A 139 -27.96 13.77 4.24
CA ASN A 139 -28.78 13.45 3.07
C ASN A 139 -28.19 13.99 1.75
N LEU A 140 -27.45 15.11 1.79
CA LEU A 140 -26.83 15.69 0.59
C LEU A 140 -25.89 14.71 -0.12
N MET A 141 -25.03 14.00 0.61
CA MET A 141 -24.15 12.99 0.03
C MET A 141 -24.94 11.80 -0.52
N GLU A 142 -26.02 11.41 0.15
CA GLU A 142 -26.90 10.35 -0.34
C GLU A 142 -27.54 10.72 -1.69
N GLU A 143 -28.00 11.97 -1.84
CA GLU A 143 -28.57 12.48 -3.09
C GLU A 143 -27.54 12.46 -4.23
N GLN A 144 -26.29 12.89 -3.97
CA GLN A 144 -25.20 12.85 -4.95
C GLN A 144 -24.85 11.42 -5.38
N VAL A 145 -24.78 10.50 -4.42
CA VAL A 145 -24.54 9.07 -4.70
C VAL A 145 -25.71 8.50 -5.50
N ARG A 146 -26.96 8.78 -5.12
CA ARG A 146 -28.15 8.29 -5.81
C ARG A 146 -28.22 8.79 -7.25
N ALA A 147 -27.88 10.06 -7.49
CA ALA A 147 -27.83 10.61 -8.83
C ALA A 147 -26.74 9.93 -9.68
N SER A 148 -25.55 9.70 -9.12
CA SER A 148 -24.48 8.95 -9.80
C SER A 148 -24.88 7.50 -10.11
N VAL A 149 -25.60 6.83 -9.21
CA VAL A 149 -26.14 5.47 -9.42
C VAL A 149 -27.23 5.46 -10.50
N ALA A 150 -28.09 6.47 -10.53
CA ALA A 150 -29.13 6.57 -11.57
C ALA A 150 -28.51 6.72 -12.97
N GLU A 151 -27.48 7.54 -13.11
CA GLU A 151 -26.72 7.67 -14.36
C GLU A 151 -26.01 6.36 -14.75
N TYR A 152 -25.42 5.66 -13.77
CA TYR A 152 -24.82 4.34 -13.98
C TYR A 152 -25.83 3.31 -14.51
N ILE A 153 -27.02 3.22 -13.90
CA ILE A 153 -28.06 2.30 -14.35
C ILE A 153 -28.54 2.65 -15.76
N ALA A 154 -28.76 3.95 -16.04
CA ALA A 154 -29.15 4.40 -17.36
C ALA A 154 -28.08 4.06 -18.42
N HIS A 155 -26.80 4.17 -18.06
CA HIS A 155 -25.71 3.74 -18.93
C HIS A 155 -25.73 2.22 -19.16
N LEU A 156 -25.91 1.40 -18.13
CA LEU A 156 -26.03 -0.06 -18.29
C LEU A 156 -27.20 -0.45 -19.19
N ASP A 157 -28.32 0.25 -19.09
CA ASP A 157 -29.48 0.01 -19.95
C ASP A 157 -29.21 0.35 -21.43
N SER A 158 -28.31 1.30 -21.69
CA SER A 158 -27.88 1.68 -23.04
C SER A 158 -26.90 0.69 -23.69
N ILE A 159 -26.28 -0.21 -22.91
CA ILE A 159 -25.34 -1.20 -23.45
C ILE A 159 -26.10 -2.24 -24.29
N VAL A 160 -25.66 -2.39 -25.55
CA VAL A 160 -26.27 -3.28 -26.53
C VAL A 160 -25.94 -4.75 -26.25
N ASP A 161 -24.66 -5.07 -26.06
CA ASP A 161 -24.21 -6.42 -25.71
C ASP A 161 -24.12 -6.58 -24.19
N LYS A 162 -25.22 -7.01 -23.59
CA LYS A 162 -25.30 -7.25 -22.14
C LYS A 162 -24.61 -8.53 -21.70
N GLU A 163 -24.31 -9.47 -22.61
CA GLU A 163 -23.67 -10.74 -22.27
C GLU A 163 -22.15 -10.59 -22.10
N HIS A 164 -21.52 -9.65 -22.82
CA HIS A 164 -20.07 -9.40 -22.76
C HIS A 164 -19.70 -8.00 -22.27
N ALA A 165 -20.61 -7.32 -21.54
CA ALA A 165 -20.36 -5.98 -21.03
C ALA A 165 -19.21 -5.95 -20.01
N ASP A 166 -18.18 -5.14 -20.28
CA ASP A 166 -17.12 -4.85 -19.29
C ASP A 166 -17.63 -3.83 -18.26
N LEU A 167 -17.86 -4.30 -17.03
CA LEU A 167 -18.36 -3.47 -15.93
C LEU A 167 -17.26 -2.65 -15.23
N ARG A 168 -15.99 -2.86 -15.55
CA ARG A 168 -14.87 -2.13 -14.92
C ARG A 168 -15.05 -0.62 -15.07
N TRP A 169 -15.25 -0.15 -16.29
CA TRP A 169 -15.35 1.28 -16.58
C TRP A 169 -16.65 1.92 -16.08
N PRO A 170 -17.83 1.32 -16.32
CA PRO A 170 -19.07 1.83 -15.76
C PRO A 170 -19.02 2.07 -14.24
N ILE A 171 -18.42 1.14 -13.49
CA ILE A 171 -18.27 1.24 -12.03
C ILE A 171 -17.23 2.31 -11.65
N GLN A 172 -16.07 2.33 -12.30
CA GLN A 172 -15.01 3.30 -11.98
C GLN A 172 -15.46 4.74 -12.26
N VAL A 173 -16.16 4.98 -13.37
CA VAL A 173 -16.72 6.30 -13.70
C VAL A 173 -17.77 6.73 -12.68
N MET A 174 -18.65 5.82 -12.23
CA MET A 174 -19.63 6.11 -11.19
C MET A 174 -18.95 6.57 -9.89
N ILE A 175 -17.95 5.83 -9.41
CA ILE A 175 -17.21 6.16 -8.19
C ILE A 175 -16.47 7.50 -8.36
N ALA A 176 -15.81 7.70 -9.50
CA ALA A 176 -15.10 8.93 -9.79
C ALA A 176 -16.05 10.13 -9.86
N ASN A 177 -17.27 9.98 -10.39
CA ASN A 177 -18.26 11.05 -10.45
C ASN A 177 -18.73 11.49 -9.07
N VAL A 178 -18.91 10.55 -8.12
CA VAL A 178 -19.19 10.91 -6.72
C VAL A 178 -18.06 11.77 -6.14
N ILE A 179 -16.80 11.38 -6.39
CA ILE A 179 -15.63 12.12 -5.89
C ILE A 179 -15.51 13.49 -6.59
N ASN A 180 -15.64 13.56 -7.91
CA ASN A 180 -15.49 14.78 -8.69
C ASN A 180 -16.61 15.79 -8.44
N GLU A 181 -17.84 15.32 -8.21
CA GLU A 181 -18.93 16.21 -7.85
C GLU A 181 -18.68 16.86 -6.49
N VAL A 182 -18.19 16.09 -5.51
CA VAL A 182 -17.87 16.61 -4.17
C VAL A 182 -16.68 17.57 -4.21
N LEU A 183 -15.64 17.25 -4.97
CA LEU A 183 -14.39 18.03 -4.95
C LEU A 183 -14.35 19.18 -5.97
N PHE A 184 -14.93 18.98 -7.15
CA PHE A 184 -14.80 19.89 -8.29
C PHE A 184 -16.14 20.38 -8.83
N GLY A 185 -17.26 19.82 -8.36
CA GLY A 185 -18.61 20.21 -8.81
C GLY A 185 -18.96 19.77 -10.23
N TYR A 186 -18.27 18.79 -10.80
CA TYR A 186 -18.58 18.26 -12.14
C TYR A 186 -18.59 16.73 -12.18
N ARG A 187 -19.23 16.18 -13.22
CA ARG A 187 -19.31 14.75 -13.51
C ARG A 187 -18.82 14.48 -14.94
N TYR A 188 -18.16 13.34 -15.14
CA TYR A 188 -17.87 12.80 -16.46
C TYR A 188 -19.11 12.13 -17.03
N LYS A 189 -19.35 12.30 -18.33
CA LYS A 189 -20.31 11.47 -19.06
C LYS A 189 -19.65 10.14 -19.39
N TYR A 190 -20.43 9.06 -19.41
CA TYR A 190 -19.92 7.74 -19.76
C TYR A 190 -19.29 7.69 -21.17
N ASP A 191 -19.85 8.44 -22.13
CA ASP A 191 -19.32 8.54 -23.49
C ASP A 191 -18.14 9.53 -23.64
N ASP A 192 -17.83 10.29 -22.58
CA ASP A 192 -16.78 11.33 -22.56
C ASP A 192 -15.97 11.26 -21.25
N CYS A 193 -15.55 10.05 -20.88
CA CYS A 193 -14.75 9.79 -19.68
C CYS A 193 -13.30 9.41 -19.99
N LYS A 194 -12.87 9.55 -21.25
CA LYS A 194 -11.52 9.18 -21.70
C LYS A 194 -10.40 9.81 -20.85
N PRO A 195 -10.44 11.10 -20.46
CA PRO A 195 -9.41 11.68 -19.59
C PRO A 195 -9.26 10.95 -18.25
N LEU A 196 -10.39 10.56 -17.63
CA LEU A 196 -10.39 9.79 -16.40
C LEU A 196 -9.82 8.38 -16.64
N MET A 197 -10.23 7.72 -17.73
CA MET A 197 -9.73 6.39 -18.08
C MET A 197 -8.22 6.39 -18.31
N ASP A 198 -7.72 7.37 -19.07
CA ASP A 198 -6.29 7.53 -19.36
C ASP A 198 -5.49 7.77 -18.08
N TYR A 199 -6.01 8.59 -17.15
CA TYR A 199 -5.40 8.79 -15.84
C TYR A 199 -5.35 7.49 -15.02
N VAL A 200 -6.47 6.78 -14.90
CA VAL A 200 -6.55 5.52 -14.11
C VAL A 200 -5.66 4.43 -14.72
N ASN A 201 -5.62 4.32 -16.05
CA ASN A 201 -4.74 3.38 -16.73
C ASN A 201 -3.26 3.74 -16.54
N GLY A 202 -2.90 5.02 -16.66
CA GLY A 202 -1.55 5.50 -16.39
C GLY A 202 -1.11 5.20 -14.95
N PHE A 203 -1.98 5.47 -13.99
CA PHE A 203 -1.75 5.14 -12.58
C PHE A 203 -1.61 3.62 -12.36
N SER A 204 -2.48 2.80 -12.96
CA SER A 204 -2.42 1.34 -12.84
C SER A 204 -1.10 0.80 -13.40
N LYS A 205 -0.67 1.31 -14.56
CA LYS A 205 0.60 0.94 -15.18
C LYS A 205 1.79 1.34 -14.31
N MET A 206 1.79 2.55 -13.75
CA MET A 206 2.82 2.99 -12.81
C MET A 206 2.91 2.04 -11.59
N MET A 207 1.78 1.63 -11.02
CA MET A 207 1.75 0.70 -9.88
C MET A 207 2.25 -0.71 -10.25
N GLU A 208 1.93 -1.18 -11.45
CA GLU A 208 2.43 -2.46 -11.99
C GLU A 208 3.95 -2.42 -12.19
N GLU A 209 4.47 -1.38 -12.84
CA GLU A 209 5.91 -1.18 -13.04
C GLU A 209 6.68 -1.03 -11.71
N MET A 210 6.10 -0.37 -10.71
CA MET A 210 6.67 -0.31 -9.36
C MET A 210 6.73 -1.71 -8.72
N THR A 211 5.71 -2.54 -8.91
CA THR A 211 5.67 -3.90 -8.37
C THR A 211 6.69 -4.80 -9.08
N ASP A 212 6.77 -4.70 -10.41
CA ASP A 212 7.70 -5.49 -11.22
C ASP A 212 9.15 -5.06 -11.00
N SER A 213 9.44 -3.76 -10.86
CA SER A 213 10.79 -3.28 -10.53
C SER A 213 11.27 -3.78 -9.16
N ILE A 214 10.39 -3.86 -8.17
CA ILE A 214 10.67 -4.52 -6.89
C ILE A 214 10.94 -6.02 -7.10
N GLY A 215 10.21 -6.69 -8.00
CA GLY A 215 10.45 -8.08 -8.37
C GLY A 215 11.75 -8.32 -9.18
N LEU A 216 12.18 -7.36 -9.99
CA LEU A 216 13.41 -7.43 -10.81
C LEU A 216 14.69 -7.39 -9.97
N ILE A 217 14.64 -6.79 -8.77
CA ILE A 217 15.76 -6.79 -7.81
C ILE A 217 16.10 -8.23 -7.33
N ASP A 218 15.20 -9.20 -7.45
CA ASP A 218 15.38 -10.60 -7.02
C ASP A 218 15.77 -11.59 -8.14
N GLY A 219 16.08 -11.10 -9.35
CA GLY A 219 16.65 -11.93 -10.42
C GLY A 219 15.80 -13.11 -10.91
N ARG A 220 14.51 -13.19 -10.54
CA ARG A 220 13.57 -14.22 -11.00
C ARG A 220 12.67 -13.69 -12.09
N VAL A 221 13.25 -13.42 -13.25
CA VAL A 221 12.47 -13.31 -14.48
C VAL A 221 12.23 -14.73 -14.99
N ARG A 222 11.02 -15.26 -14.80
CA ARG A 222 10.44 -16.11 -15.85
C ARG A 222 9.75 -15.17 -16.81
N LEU A 223 10.39 -14.96 -17.96
CA LEU A 223 9.72 -14.45 -19.14
C LEU A 223 8.48 -15.33 -19.33
N SER A 224 7.29 -14.74 -19.26
CA SER A 224 6.13 -15.39 -19.83
C SER A 224 6.41 -15.52 -21.33
N PRO A 225 6.26 -16.72 -21.91
CA PRO A 225 6.26 -16.83 -23.35
C PRO A 225 4.99 -16.15 -23.86
N ASP A 226 5.15 -15.20 -24.77
CA ASP A 226 4.11 -14.89 -25.76
C ASP A 226 3.80 -16.15 -26.59
#